data_AF-A0AAE0RBL0-F1
#
_entry.id   AF-A0AAE0RBL0-F1
#
_cell.length_a   1.000
_cell.length_b   1.000
_cell.length_c   1.000
_cell.angle_alpha   90.00
_cell.angle_beta   90.00
_cell.angle_gamma   90.00
#
_symmetry.space_group_name_H-M   'P 1'
#
loop_
_entity.id
_entity.type
_entity.pdbx_description
1 polymer ?
#
loop_
_entity_poly.entity_id
_entity_poly.type
_entity_poly.pdbx_seq_one_letter_code
_entity_poly.pdbx_strand_id
1 'polypeptide(L)'
;MKSLFFIFLMVVGCGVAVGLTREYIFFNYDYSWYSAQSHCRQHYRDLATVTSNDENERLLQSGFGFYSSWIGLYMSSSGTWTWADGDPSLFQKWNEGSLYFQYNNYCAYTYYNGLWLDGYCENGKSFYCYRFLILVKENKTWEEAQEFCRTNYTGLASVTSKTSLRQLNLEAVGTETESV
;
A
#
# COMPACT_ATOMS: atom_id res chain seq x y z
N MET A 1 2.51 50.78 -24.61
CA MET A 1 2.56 49.83 -23.49
C MET A 1 2.02 48.50 -23.98
N LYS A 2 2.90 47.50 -24.09
CA LYS A 2 2.61 46.14 -24.55
C LYS A 2 2.09 45.36 -23.35
N SER A 3 0.81 45.02 -23.32
CA SER A 3 0.30 44.02 -22.37
C SER A 3 0.14 42.72 -23.15
N LEU A 4 1.15 41.86 -23.06
CA LEU A 4 1.07 40.47 -23.50
C LEU A 4 0.14 39.74 -22.53
N PHE A 5 -1.08 39.47 -22.97
CA PHE A 5 -1.90 38.43 -22.37
C PHE A 5 -1.22 37.09 -22.65
N PHE A 6 -0.42 36.62 -21.68
CA PHE A 6 -0.06 35.21 -21.60
C PHE A 6 -1.33 34.45 -21.26
N ILE A 7 -2.09 34.06 -22.30
CA ILE A 7 -3.03 32.97 -22.19
C ILE A 7 -2.16 31.74 -21.94
N PHE A 8 -2.01 31.36 -20.68
CA PHE A 8 -1.57 30.03 -20.33
C PHE A 8 -2.67 29.11 -20.86
N LEU A 9 -2.51 28.65 -22.09
CA LEU A 9 -3.12 27.42 -22.53
C LEU A 9 -2.64 26.40 -21.50
N MET A 10 -3.46 26.15 -20.48
CA MET A 10 -3.51 24.83 -19.90
C MET A 10 -3.89 23.95 -21.08
N VAL A 11 -2.87 23.51 -21.81
CA VAL A 11 -2.90 22.22 -22.45
C VAL A 11 -3.27 21.32 -21.28
N VAL A 12 -4.56 21.08 -21.15
CA VAL A 12 -5.09 19.88 -20.54
C VAL A 12 -4.50 18.79 -21.42
N GLY A 13 -3.24 18.46 -21.11
CA GLY A 13 -2.56 17.34 -21.70
C GLY A 13 -3.48 16.19 -21.42
N CYS A 14 -3.82 15.48 -22.49
CA CYS A 14 -4.52 14.20 -22.43
C CYS A 14 -3.98 13.47 -21.19
N GLY A 15 -4.81 13.36 -20.14
CA GLY A 15 -4.33 12.98 -18.83
C GLY A 15 -3.66 11.62 -18.96
N VAL A 16 -2.36 11.56 -18.64
CA VAL A 16 -1.64 10.30 -18.59
C VAL A 16 -2.48 9.38 -17.71
N ALA A 17 -2.96 8.27 -18.26
CA ALA A 17 -3.77 7.33 -17.50
C ALA A 17 -2.84 6.65 -16.49
N VAL A 18 -2.87 7.15 -15.26
CA VAL A 18 -2.01 6.69 -14.16
C VAL A 18 -2.86 5.84 -13.22
N GLY A 19 -2.43 4.58 -13.02
CA GLY A 19 -2.94 3.73 -11.95
C GLY A 19 -2.07 3.88 -10.69
N LEU A 20 -2.69 3.87 -9.51
CA LEU A 20 -1.98 3.80 -8.23
C LEU A 20 -2.17 2.40 -7.65
N THR A 21 -1.07 1.76 -7.29
CA THR A 21 -1.10 0.42 -6.67
C THR A 21 -0.21 0.37 -5.43
N ARG A 22 -0.58 -0.43 -4.44
CA ARG A 22 0.21 -0.63 -3.21
C ARG A 22 1.14 -1.81 -3.38
N GLU A 23 2.43 -1.55 -3.22
CA GLU A 23 3.40 -2.62 -3.00
C GLU A 23 3.62 -2.82 -1.50
N TYR A 24 3.52 -4.07 -1.06
CA TYR A 24 3.76 -4.47 0.33
C TYR A 24 5.18 -5.02 0.50
N ILE A 25 5.81 -4.65 1.62
CA ILE A 25 7.19 -5.06 1.97
C ILE A 25 7.19 -5.65 3.38
N PHE A 26 7.63 -6.89 3.50
CA PHE A 26 7.71 -7.62 4.77
C PHE A 26 9.02 -7.40 5.51
N PHE A 27 8.93 -7.20 6.83
CA PHE A 27 10.06 -7.13 7.75
C PHE A 27 9.92 -8.11 8.90
N ASN A 28 10.94 -8.95 9.09
CA ASN A 28 11.03 -9.90 10.20
C ASN A 28 11.81 -9.32 11.39
N TYR A 29 11.35 -8.18 11.90
CA TYR A 29 11.85 -7.61 13.16
C TYR A 29 10.74 -7.67 14.20
N ASP A 30 11.11 -7.95 15.45
CA ASP A 30 10.17 -8.09 16.56
C ASP A 30 9.84 -6.73 17.18
N TYR A 31 8.94 -5.97 16.56
CA TYR A 31 8.62 -4.59 16.93
C TYR A 31 7.21 -4.47 17.51
N SER A 32 7.02 -3.53 18.44
CA SER A 32 5.68 -3.05 18.77
C SER A 32 5.04 -2.40 17.55
N TRP A 33 3.71 -2.27 17.54
CA TRP A 33 3.00 -1.64 16.44
C TRP A 33 3.51 -0.22 16.16
N TYR A 34 3.77 0.56 17.22
CA TYR A 34 4.27 1.94 17.10
C TYR A 34 5.70 1.99 16.53
N SER A 35 6.59 1.09 16.96
CA SER A 35 7.95 1.00 16.41
C SER A 35 7.93 0.55 14.95
N ALA A 36 7.06 -0.39 14.59
CA ALA A 36 6.85 -0.81 13.21
C ALA A 36 6.32 0.33 12.32
N GLN A 37 5.33 1.09 12.81
CA GLN A 37 4.82 2.28 12.13
C GLN A 37 5.91 3.32 11.87
N SER A 38 6.70 3.62 12.91
CA SER A 38 7.81 4.56 12.80
C SER A 38 8.82 4.11 11.73
N HIS A 39 9.19 2.82 11.73
CA HIS A 39 10.06 2.26 10.70
C HIS A 39 9.47 2.42 9.29
N CYS A 40 8.19 2.07 9.10
CA CYS A 40 7.56 2.19 7.79
C CYS A 40 7.48 3.64 7.32
N ARG A 41 7.18 4.60 8.20
CA ARG A 41 7.15 6.03 7.85
C ARG A 41 8.53 6.63 7.56
N GLN A 42 9.60 6.04 8.10
CA GLN A 42 10.97 6.46 7.84
C GLN A 42 11.47 6.04 6.46
N HIS A 43 11.06 4.85 5.99
CA HIS A 43 11.62 4.24 4.78
C HIS A 43 10.62 4.07 3.62
N TYR A 44 9.32 4.13 3.92
CA TYR A 44 8.21 3.85 3.01
C TYR A 44 7.04 4.83 3.28
N ARG A 45 5.80 4.46 2.93
CA ARG A 45 4.63 5.31 3.17
C ARG A 45 4.13 5.18 4.62
N ASP A 46 3.71 3.98 5.02
CA ASP A 46 3.23 3.66 6.36
C ASP A 46 3.18 2.12 6.56
N LEU A 47 2.73 1.66 7.72
CA LEU A 47 2.27 0.27 7.90
C LEU A 47 1.19 -0.08 6.88
N ALA A 48 1.16 -1.34 6.45
CA ALA A 48 0.28 -1.82 5.40
C ALA A 48 -1.20 -1.53 5.65
N THR A 49 -1.80 -0.75 4.76
CA THR A 49 -3.25 -0.55 4.66
C THR A 49 -3.81 -1.51 3.63
N VAL A 50 -4.94 -2.16 3.94
CA VAL A 50 -5.57 -3.16 3.06
C VAL A 50 -7.03 -2.80 2.83
N THR A 51 -7.40 -2.46 1.60
CA THR A 51 -8.74 -1.99 1.26
C THR A 51 -9.56 -2.98 0.42
N SER A 52 -9.00 -4.14 0.08
CA SER A 52 -9.72 -5.20 -0.66
C SER A 52 -9.17 -6.60 -0.37
N ASN A 53 -9.91 -7.63 -0.78
CA ASN A 53 -9.44 -9.01 -0.68
C ASN A 53 -8.18 -9.25 -1.52
N ASP A 54 -8.14 -8.68 -2.74
CA ASP A 54 -6.98 -8.79 -3.62
C ASP A 54 -5.75 -8.18 -2.96
N GLU A 55 -5.87 -6.99 -2.34
CA GLU A 55 -4.79 -6.37 -1.56
C GLU A 55 -4.31 -7.26 -0.40
N ASN A 56 -5.23 -7.90 0.32
CA ASN A 56 -4.88 -8.82 1.40
C ASN A 56 -4.07 -10.02 0.89
N GLU A 57 -4.43 -10.56 -0.28
CA GLU A 57 -3.68 -11.66 -0.90
C GLU A 57 -2.28 -11.22 -1.33
N ARG A 58 -2.13 -10.04 -1.93
CA ARG A 58 -0.79 -9.49 -2.29
C ARG A 58 0.09 -9.34 -1.05
N LEU A 59 -0.48 -8.80 0.01
CA LEU A 59 0.22 -8.59 1.27
C LEU A 59 0.77 -9.92 1.78
N LEU A 60 -0.06 -10.96 1.88
CA LEU A 60 0.36 -12.28 2.35
C LEU A 60 1.40 -12.94 1.44
N GLN A 61 1.32 -12.71 0.14
CA GLN A 61 2.28 -13.21 -0.86
C GLN A 61 3.62 -12.46 -0.84
N SER A 62 3.64 -11.21 -0.33
CA SER A 62 4.86 -10.39 -0.22
C SER A 62 5.77 -10.79 0.95
N GLY A 63 5.23 -11.56 1.91
CA GLY A 63 5.97 -12.03 3.07
C GLY A 63 5.80 -13.53 3.29
N PHE A 64 5.95 -13.95 4.53
CA PHE A 64 5.80 -15.35 4.92
C PHE A 64 4.52 -15.51 5.73
N GLY A 65 3.50 -16.11 5.12
CA GLY A 65 2.15 -16.25 5.69
C GLY A 65 2.04 -17.02 7.01
N PHE A 66 3.15 -17.51 7.60
CA PHE A 66 3.15 -18.15 8.91
C PHE A 66 3.35 -17.18 10.08
N TYR A 67 3.94 -16.00 9.84
CA TYR A 67 4.19 -15.05 10.93
C TYR A 67 2.99 -14.17 11.20
N SER A 68 2.65 -14.04 12.48
CA SER A 68 1.74 -12.98 12.93
C SER A 68 2.41 -11.62 12.70
N SER A 69 1.90 -10.83 11.76
CA SER A 69 2.56 -9.59 11.36
C SER A 69 1.65 -8.39 11.42
N TRP A 70 2.12 -7.29 12.03
CA TRP A 70 1.37 -6.03 12.13
C TRP A 70 0.98 -5.49 10.75
N ILE A 71 -0.24 -4.95 10.70
CA ILE A 71 -0.77 -4.11 9.62
C ILE A 71 -1.20 -2.76 10.21
N GLY A 72 -1.49 -1.78 9.37
CA GLY A 72 -1.76 -0.40 9.79
C GLY A 72 -3.09 -0.16 10.50
N LEU A 73 -3.87 -1.20 10.79
CA LEU A 73 -5.18 -1.06 11.43
C LEU A 73 -5.04 -1.07 12.96
N TYR A 74 -5.62 -0.08 13.62
CA TYR A 74 -5.55 0.06 15.08
C TYR A 74 -6.89 0.53 15.65
N MET A 75 -7.12 0.21 16.93
CA MET A 75 -8.27 0.72 17.68
C MET A 75 -8.03 2.18 18.08
N SER A 76 -8.82 3.10 17.55
CA SER A 76 -8.73 4.51 17.92
C SER A 76 -9.24 4.78 19.34
N SER A 77 -8.94 5.96 19.88
CA SER A 77 -9.47 6.40 21.18
C SER A 77 -10.99 6.55 21.20
N SER A 78 -11.64 6.69 20.03
CA SER A 78 -13.10 6.69 19.89
C SER A 78 -13.71 5.28 19.81
N GLY A 79 -12.91 4.22 19.96
CA GLY A 79 -13.38 2.84 19.88
C GLY A 79 -13.68 2.38 18.46
N THR A 80 -12.99 2.94 17.46
CA THR A 80 -13.20 2.58 16.05
C THR A 80 -11.90 2.09 15.41
N TRP A 81 -11.97 0.98 14.69
CA TRP A 81 -10.85 0.47 13.88
C TRP A 81 -10.55 1.42 12.72
N THR A 82 -9.34 1.97 12.72
CA THR A 82 -8.89 3.03 11.81
C THR A 82 -7.56 2.66 11.18
N TRP A 83 -7.37 2.99 9.89
CA TRP A 83 -6.08 2.82 9.23
C TRP A 83 -5.13 3.97 9.58
N ALA A 84 -3.87 3.62 9.87
CA ALA A 84 -2.79 4.53 10.22
C ALA A 84 -2.51 5.64 9.21
N ASP A 85 -2.76 5.37 7.92
CA ASP A 85 -2.53 6.30 6.82
C ASP A 85 -3.74 7.23 6.55
N GLY A 86 -4.85 7.03 7.27
CA GLY A 86 -6.07 7.80 7.18
C GLY A 86 -7.11 7.27 6.20
N ASP A 87 -6.86 6.12 5.56
CA ASP A 87 -7.82 5.52 4.65
C ASP A 87 -9.09 5.05 5.37
N PRO A 88 -10.26 5.05 4.69
CA PRO A 88 -11.49 4.51 5.24
C PRO A 88 -11.37 3.00 5.55
N SER A 89 -11.75 2.61 6.77
CA SER A 89 -11.78 1.20 7.20
C SER A 89 -13.07 0.48 6.76
N LEU A 90 -13.33 0.50 5.43
CA LEU A 90 -14.54 -0.10 4.84
C LEU A 90 -14.40 -1.61 4.60
N PHE A 91 -13.19 -2.08 4.31
CA PHE A 91 -12.87 -3.49 4.15
C PHE A 91 -12.21 -4.01 5.43
N GLN A 92 -12.76 -5.10 5.96
CA GLN A 92 -12.21 -5.77 7.14
C GLN A 92 -12.27 -7.28 6.97
N LYS A 93 -11.20 -7.98 7.35
CA LYS A 93 -11.04 -9.43 7.15
C LYS A 93 -10.72 -10.16 8.45
N TRP A 94 -11.47 -9.87 9.51
CA TRP A 94 -11.26 -10.45 10.84
C TRP A 94 -11.48 -11.97 10.87
N ASN A 95 -10.70 -12.64 11.71
CA ASN A 95 -10.96 -14.01 12.12
C ASN A 95 -12.12 -14.04 13.12
N GLU A 96 -12.83 -15.17 13.18
CA GLU A 96 -13.86 -15.36 14.20
C GLU A 96 -13.26 -15.16 15.60
N GLY A 97 -13.95 -14.36 16.44
CA GLY A 97 -13.53 -14.08 17.81
C GLY A 97 -12.70 -12.81 18.01
N SER A 98 -12.08 -12.23 16.97
CA SER A 98 -11.15 -11.09 17.07
C SER A 98 -11.77 -9.72 17.36
N LEU A 99 -13.06 -9.68 17.64
CA LEU A 99 -13.77 -8.45 18.00
C LEU A 99 -14.56 -8.60 19.30
N TYR A 100 -14.36 -9.71 20.03
CA TYR A 100 -15.07 -9.96 21.28
C TYR A 100 -14.65 -8.98 22.39
N PHE A 101 -13.42 -8.46 22.33
CA PHE A 101 -12.89 -7.55 23.33
C PHE A 101 -12.25 -6.33 22.66
N GLN A 102 -12.94 -5.19 22.70
CA GLN A 102 -12.48 -3.94 22.07
C GLN A 102 -11.80 -3.06 23.12
N TYR A 103 -10.51 -3.28 23.36
CA TYR A 103 -9.71 -2.42 24.23
C TYR A 103 -8.99 -1.34 23.40
N ASN A 104 -8.88 -0.13 23.95
CA ASN A 104 -8.30 1.04 23.28
C ASN A 104 -6.79 0.93 22.96
N ASN A 105 -6.12 -0.17 23.30
CA ASN A 105 -4.69 -0.41 23.06
C ASN A 105 -4.43 -1.64 22.18
N TYR A 106 -5.42 -2.00 21.35
CA TYR A 106 -5.33 -3.14 20.44
C TYR A 106 -5.04 -2.70 19.01
N CYS A 107 -4.21 -3.49 18.35
CA CYS A 107 -3.78 -3.31 16.97
C CYS A 107 -4.00 -4.61 16.18
N ALA A 108 -4.20 -4.49 14.88
CA ALA A 108 -4.49 -5.63 14.02
C ALA A 108 -3.21 -6.25 13.45
N TYR A 109 -3.20 -7.56 13.31
CA TYR A 109 -2.14 -8.31 12.65
C TYR A 109 -2.71 -9.45 11.82
N THR A 110 -1.93 -9.89 10.83
CA THR A 110 -2.26 -11.02 9.97
C THR A 110 -2.15 -12.36 10.72
N TYR A 111 -2.98 -13.31 10.32
CA TYR A 111 -2.96 -14.69 10.80
C TYR A 111 -2.72 -15.69 9.66
N TYR A 112 -2.34 -16.92 10.01
CA TYR A 112 -1.87 -17.90 9.02
C TYR A 112 -2.94 -18.31 7.99
N ASN A 113 -4.22 -18.17 8.34
CA ASN A 113 -5.35 -18.45 7.44
C ASN A 113 -5.70 -17.25 6.54
N GLY A 114 -4.92 -16.18 6.59
CA GLY A 114 -5.12 -14.96 5.81
C GLY A 114 -6.20 -14.03 6.34
N LEU A 115 -6.76 -14.32 7.52
CA LEU A 115 -7.64 -13.44 8.28
C LEU A 115 -6.81 -12.60 9.28
N TRP A 116 -7.46 -11.64 9.93
CA TRP A 116 -6.83 -10.71 10.87
C TRP A 116 -7.21 -11.04 12.30
N LEU A 117 -6.25 -10.88 13.20
CA LEU A 117 -6.43 -10.92 14.64
C LEU A 117 -6.10 -9.56 15.24
N ASP A 118 -6.54 -9.34 16.46
CA ASP A 118 -6.28 -8.18 17.30
C ASP A 118 -5.45 -8.57 18.53
N GLY A 119 -4.74 -7.60 19.08
CA GLY A 119 -3.99 -7.79 20.33
C GLY A 119 -3.23 -6.54 20.75
N TYR A 120 -2.64 -6.56 21.95
CA TYR A 120 -1.92 -5.42 22.50
C TYR A 120 -0.86 -4.88 21.53
N CYS A 121 -0.96 -3.59 21.22
CA CYS A 121 -0.06 -2.88 20.31
C CYS A 121 1.41 -2.92 20.77
N GLU A 122 1.65 -3.10 22.07
CA GLU A 122 2.99 -3.18 22.66
C GLU A 122 3.71 -4.51 22.38
N ASN A 123 2.98 -5.55 21.95
CA ASN A 123 3.59 -6.84 21.67
C ASN A 123 4.54 -6.75 20.47
N GLY A 124 5.65 -7.46 20.55
CA GLY A 124 6.55 -7.66 19.42
C GLY A 124 5.91 -8.54 18.34
N LYS A 125 5.97 -8.08 17.08
CA LYS A 125 5.68 -8.86 15.87
C LYS A 125 6.50 -8.37 14.68
N SER A 126 6.66 -9.24 13.68
CA SER A 126 7.00 -8.83 12.32
C SER A 126 5.94 -7.86 11.76
N PHE A 127 6.21 -7.21 10.64
CA PHE A 127 5.29 -6.22 10.11
C PHE A 127 5.40 -6.05 8.61
N TYR A 128 4.34 -5.50 8.01
CA TYR A 128 4.31 -5.10 6.61
C TYR A 128 4.28 -3.58 6.51
N CYS A 129 5.20 -3.02 5.74
CA CYS A 129 5.08 -1.66 5.23
C CYS A 129 4.39 -1.68 3.86
N TYR A 130 3.93 -0.52 3.41
CA TYR A 130 3.57 -0.33 2.01
C TYR A 130 4.17 0.94 1.42
N ARG A 131 4.25 0.99 0.10
CA ARG A 131 4.48 2.20 -0.69
C ARG A 131 3.57 2.20 -1.91
N PHE A 132 3.32 3.38 -2.47
CA PHE A 132 2.60 3.48 -3.73
C PHE A 132 3.54 3.32 -4.92
N LEU A 133 3.10 2.56 -5.91
CA LEU A 133 3.68 2.51 -7.25
C LEU A 133 2.72 3.17 -8.23
N ILE A 134 3.32 3.84 -9.20
CA ILE A 134 2.63 4.56 -10.26
C ILE A 134 2.74 3.71 -11.52
N LEU A 135 1.60 3.21 -11.99
CA LEU A 135 1.50 2.49 -13.25
C LEU A 135 1.22 3.49 -14.37
N VAL A 136 2.21 3.70 -15.23
CA VAL A 136 2.07 4.50 -16.46
C VAL A 136 1.56 3.56 -17.55
N LYS A 137 0.32 3.77 -18.01
CA LYS A 137 -0.32 2.90 -19.01
C LYS A 137 0.10 3.18 -20.45
N GLU A 138 0.78 4.30 -20.70
CA GLU A 138 1.26 4.63 -22.03
C GLU A 138 2.41 3.72 -22.45
N ASN A 139 2.32 3.16 -23.65
CA ASN A 139 3.42 2.42 -24.24
C ASN A 139 4.59 3.36 -24.53
N LYS A 140 5.78 2.98 -24.07
CA LYS A 140 7.04 3.73 -24.20
C LYS A 140 8.19 2.75 -24.39
N THR A 141 9.21 3.14 -25.14
CA THR A 141 10.50 2.45 -25.13
C THR A 141 11.14 2.52 -23.74
N TRP A 142 12.16 1.69 -23.48
CA TRP A 142 12.85 1.68 -22.18
C TRP A 142 13.45 3.04 -21.84
N GLU A 143 14.10 3.68 -22.81
CA GLU A 143 14.74 4.99 -22.65
C GLU A 143 13.69 6.09 -22.38
N GLU A 144 12.59 6.08 -23.15
CA GLU A 144 11.48 7.02 -22.95
C GLU A 144 10.79 6.82 -21.60
N ALA A 145 10.57 5.58 -21.18
CA ALA A 145 9.95 5.27 -19.88
C ALA A 145 10.85 5.70 -18.72
N GLN A 146 12.16 5.44 -18.83
CA GLN A 146 13.13 5.85 -17.82
C GLN A 146 13.19 7.37 -17.70
N GLU A 147 13.29 8.09 -18.81
CA GLU A 147 13.32 9.55 -18.81
C GLU A 147 12.02 10.10 -18.24
N PHE A 148 10.87 9.63 -18.76
CA PHE A 148 9.56 10.06 -18.29
C PHE A 148 9.39 9.91 -16.78
N CYS A 149 9.74 8.75 -16.21
CA CYS A 149 9.60 8.52 -14.78
C CYS A 149 10.60 9.33 -13.93
N ARG A 150 11.79 9.68 -14.46
CA ARG A 150 12.74 10.57 -13.77
C ARG A 150 12.31 12.02 -13.80
N THR A 151 11.71 12.47 -14.90
CA THR A 151 11.25 13.86 -15.05
C THR A 151 9.98 14.12 -14.24
N ASN A 152 9.06 13.14 -14.21
CA ASN A 152 7.73 13.32 -13.61
C ASN A 152 7.59 12.73 -12.20
N TYR A 153 8.43 11.76 -11.83
CA TYR A 153 8.36 11.03 -10.56
C TYR A 153 9.78 10.81 -9.99
N THR A 154 9.94 9.83 -9.09
CA THR A 154 11.24 9.49 -8.48
C THR A 154 12.12 8.61 -9.37
N GLY A 155 11.59 8.11 -10.49
CA GLY A 155 12.26 7.17 -11.38
C GLY A 155 11.47 5.85 -11.55
N LEU A 156 12.06 4.92 -12.30
CA LEU A 156 11.48 3.58 -12.47
C LEU A 156 11.48 2.82 -11.14
N ALA A 157 10.38 2.11 -10.86
CA ALA A 157 10.25 1.30 -9.66
C ALA A 157 11.29 0.16 -9.65
N SER A 158 12.01 0.03 -8.55
CA SER A 158 12.85 -1.13 -8.28
C SER A 158 12.06 -2.10 -7.39
N VAL A 159 11.65 -3.22 -7.98
CA VAL A 159 10.88 -4.28 -7.32
C VAL A 159 11.80 -5.49 -7.17
N THR A 160 12.17 -5.81 -5.94
CA THR A 160 13.14 -6.88 -5.64
C THR A 160 12.46 -8.23 -5.39
N SER A 161 11.18 -8.21 -5.02
CA SER A 161 10.39 -9.43 -4.83
C SER A 161 9.87 -9.94 -6.17
N LYS A 162 10.24 -11.17 -6.53
CA LYS A 162 9.69 -11.86 -7.71
C LYS A 162 8.16 -11.94 -7.68
N THR A 163 7.59 -12.09 -6.49
CA THR A 163 6.15 -12.18 -6.28
C THR A 163 5.49 -10.82 -6.54
N SER A 164 6.02 -9.75 -5.95
CA SER A 164 5.54 -8.39 -6.20
C SER A 164 5.67 -8.02 -7.68
N LEU A 165 6.77 -8.42 -8.34
CA LEU A 165 6.96 -8.18 -9.78
C LEU A 165 5.91 -8.91 -10.63
N ARG A 166 5.67 -10.20 -10.36
CA ARG A 166 4.64 -10.97 -11.08
C ARG A 166 3.26 -10.33 -10.94
N GLN A 167 2.94 -9.86 -9.74
CA GLN A 167 1.67 -9.22 -9.46
C GLN A 167 1.49 -7.89 -10.20
N LEU A 168 2.49 -7.03 -10.17
CA LEU A 168 2.48 -5.77 -10.91
C LEU A 168 2.35 -6.01 -12.43
N ASN A 169 2.96 -7.07 -12.94
CA ASN A 169 2.79 -7.46 -14.34
C ASN A 169 1.36 -7.90 -14.66
N LEU A 170 0.69 -8.64 -13.76
CA LEU A 170 -0.71 -9.03 -13.94
C LEU A 170 -1.65 -7.80 -13.90
N GLU A 171 -1.38 -6.86 -12.99
CA GLU A 171 -2.13 -5.59 -12.92
C GLU A 171 -1.93 -4.74 -14.19
N ALA A 172 -0.70 -4.70 -14.72
CA ALA A 172 -0.42 -4.02 -15.99
C ALA A 172 -1.23 -4.65 -17.15
N VAL A 173 -1.24 -5.98 -17.27
CA VAL A 173 -1.94 -6.70 -18.35
C VAL A 173 -3.46 -6.64 -18.21
N GLY A 174 -4.02 -6.79 -17.00
CA GLY A 174 -5.48 -6.77 -16.79
C GLY A 174 -6.12 -5.42 -17.13
N THR A 175 -5.36 -4.33 -17.08
CA THR A 175 -5.86 -3.00 -17.46
C THR A 175 -5.94 -2.75 -18.96
N GLU A 176 -5.32 -3.60 -19.79
CA GLU A 176 -5.45 -3.52 -21.26
C GLU A 176 -6.80 -4.10 -21.73
N THR A 177 -7.45 -4.96 -20.94
CA THR A 177 -8.72 -5.60 -21.31
C THR A 177 -9.98 -4.78 -21.01
N GLU A 178 -9.86 -3.68 -20.24
CA GLU A 178 -10.99 -2.78 -19.94
C GLU A 178 -11.14 -1.61 -20.93
N SER A 179 -10.26 -1.51 -21.95
CA SER A 179 -10.42 -0.55 -23.05
C SER A 179 -11.00 -1.24 -24.29
N VAL A 180 -12.32 -1.46 -24.31
CA VAL A 180 -13.10 -1.68 -25.54
C VAL A 180 -14.29 -0.76 -25.53
#